data_AF-L8TNB1-F1
#
_entry.id   AF-L8TNB1-F1
#
_cell.length_a   1.000
_cell.length_b   1.000
_cell.length_c   1.000
_cell.angle_alpha   90.00
_cell.angle_beta   90.00
_cell.angle_gamma   90.00
#
_symmetry.space_group_name_H-M   'P 1'
#
loop_
_entity.id
_entity.type
_entity.pdbx_description
1 polymer ?
#
loop_
_entity_poly.entity_id
_entity_poly.type
_entity_poly.pdbx_seq_one_letter_code
_entity_poly.pdbx_strand_id
1 'polypeptide(L)' 'MGYVNGTTLVLMNLNHEPLEMPAGQVIVRSLPSESGTRLASGETAWIQLGSGAAAD' A
#
# COMPACT_ATOMS: atom_id res chain seq x y z
N MET A 1 -2.00 8.50 -4.50
CA MET A 1 -2.14 8.08 -5.92
C MET A 1 -1.91 6.57 -6.00
N GLY A 2 -2.68 5.84 -6.79
CA GLY A 2 -2.56 4.38 -6.90
C GLY A 2 -2.66 3.88 -8.34
N TYR A 3 -1.96 2.79 -8.63
CA TYR A 3 -2.00 2.06 -9.91
C TYR A 3 -2.13 0.56 -9.67
N VAL A 4 -3.01 -0.12 -10.41
CA VAL A 4 -3.25 -1.55 -10.28
C VAL A 4 -2.86 -2.27 -11.56
N ASN A 5 -2.05 -3.33 -11.44
CA ASN A 5 -1.74 -4.27 -12.51
C ASN A 5 -2.00 -5.70 -12.03
N GLY A 6 -3.05 -6.33 -12.57
CA GLY A 6 -3.54 -7.61 -12.07
C GLY A 6 -3.93 -7.48 -10.59
N THR A 7 -3.28 -8.26 -9.72
CA THR A 7 -3.49 -8.23 -8.27
C THR A 7 -2.40 -7.44 -7.53
N THR A 8 -1.51 -6.74 -8.24
CA THR A 8 -0.50 -5.85 -7.64
C THR A 8 -1.00 -4.41 -7.66
N LEU A 9 -1.06 -3.80 -6.47
CA LEU A 9 -1.29 -2.37 -6.28
C LEU A 9 0.04 -1.67 -6.00
N VAL A 10 0.32 -0.59 -6.72
CA VAL A 10 1.36 0.39 -6.39
C VAL A 10 0.68 1.61 -5.80
N LEU A 11 1.02 1.97 -4.57
CA LEU A 11 0.40 3.09 -3.84
C LEU A 11 1.48 4.06 -3.38
N MET A 12 1.32 5.35 -3.71
CA MET A 12 2.16 6.44 -3.21
C MET A 12 1.31 7.39 -2.36
N ASN A 13 1.76 7.64 -1.13
CA ASN A 13 1.16 8.66 -0.29
C ASN A 13 1.65 10.05 -0.72
N LEU A 14 0.75 10.86 -1.25
CA LEU A 14 1.02 12.24 -1.64
C LEU A 14 0.53 13.25 -0.59
N ASN A 15 -0.06 12.77 0.50
CA ASN A 15 -0.50 13.61 1.60
C ASN A 15 0.65 13.87 2.57
N HIS A 16 0.51 14.91 3.39
CA HIS A 16 1.41 15.19 4.51
C HIS A 16 1.21 14.22 5.68
N GLU A 17 0.00 13.67 5.82
CA GLU A 17 -0.34 12.72 6.89
C GLU A 17 -0.11 11.27 6.44
N PRO A 18 0.25 10.35 7.36
CA PRO A 18 0.31 8.92 7.07
C PRO A 18 -1.02 8.37 6.57
N LEU A 19 -0.96 7.52 5.56
CA LEU A 19 -2.12 6.90 4.91
C LEU A 19 -2.27 5.44 5.36
N GLU A 20 -3.46 5.00 5.77
CA GLU A 20 -3.71 3.58 6.03
C GLU A 20 -3.53 2.77 4.73
N MET A 21 -2.75 1.70 4.80
CA MET A 21 -2.55 0.80 3.67
C MET A 21 -3.76 -0.13 3.53
N PRO A 22 -4.20 -0.41 2.30
CA PRO A 22 -5.25 -1.39 2.07
C PRO A 22 -4.79 -2.79 2.48
N ALA A 23 -5.76 -3.66 2.76
CA ALA A 23 -5.50 -5.06 3.08
C ALA A 23 -4.74 -5.74 1.92
N GLY A 24 -3.77 -6.58 2.28
CA GLY A 24 -2.91 -7.27 1.33
C GLY A 24 -1.55 -7.57 1.94
N GLN A 25 -0.69 -8.21 1.14
CA GLN A 25 0.69 -8.48 1.52
C GLN A 25 1.59 -7.40 0.92
N VAL A 26 2.30 -6.67 1.77
CA VAL A 26 3.32 -5.73 1.30
C VAL A 26 4.47 -6.51 0.68
N ILE A 27 4.77 -6.22 -0.60
CA ILE A 27 5.87 -6.82 -1.36
C ILE A 27 7.15 -6.02 -1.10
N VAL A 28 7.08 -4.70 -1.26
CA VAL A 28 8.21 -3.79 -1.04
C VAL A 28 7.72 -2.41 -0.61
N ARG A 29 8.58 -1.72 0.15
CA ARG A 29 8.39 -0.33 0.58
C ARG A 29 9.64 0.46 0.23
N SER A 30 9.42 1.71 -0.15
CA SER A 30 10.51 2.66 -0.45
C SER A 30 11.23 3.16 0.79
N LEU A 31 10.58 3.13 1.96
CA LEU A 31 11.19 3.44 3.24
C LEU A 31 11.30 2.18 4.13
N PRO A 32 12.32 2.09 4.98
CA PRO A 32 12.41 1.04 5.99
C PRO A 32 11.19 1.16 6.91
N SER A 33 10.38 0.10 6.97
CA SER A 33 9.15 0.10 7.72
C SER A 33 9.38 -0.44 9.13
N GLU A 34 9.13 0.37 10.15
CA GLU A 34 8.87 -0.12 11.51
C GLU A 34 7.45 -0.71 11.57
N SER A 35 7.26 -1.90 11.00
CA SER A 35 6.07 -2.76 11.22
C SER A 35 4.66 -2.12 11.10
N GLY A 36 4.51 -0.99 10.41
CA GLY A 36 3.26 -0.22 10.43
C GLY A 36 2.31 -0.54 9.29
N THR A 37 1.00 -0.55 9.57
CA THR A 37 -0.09 -0.59 8.57
C THR A 37 -0.26 0.72 7.80
N ARG A 38 0.58 1.72 8.09
CA ARG A 38 0.51 3.07 7.51
C ARG A 38 1.68 3.34 6.57
N LEU A 39 1.38 4.06 5.51
CA LEU A 39 2.29 4.57 4.50
C LEU A 39 2.64 6.02 4.84
N ALA A 40 3.90 6.32 5.14
CA ALA A 40 4.36 7.66 5.50
C ALA A 40 4.20 8.64 4.32
N SER A 41 4.20 9.95 4.60
CA SER A 41 4.17 10.99 3.56
C SER A 41 5.33 10.80 2.57
N GLY A 42 5.03 10.79 1.27
CA GLY A 42 6.01 10.59 0.20
C GLY A 42 6.46 9.14 0.02
N GLU A 43 5.99 8.22 0.86
CA GLU A 43 6.33 6.80 0.75
C GLU A 43 5.50 6.12 -0.33
N THR A 44 6.15 5.22 -1.07
CA THR A 44 5.54 4.27 -2.01
C THR A 44 5.65 2.84 -1.50
N ALA A 45 4.57 2.07 -1.65
CA ALA A 45 4.51 0.63 -1.38
C ALA A 45 3.87 -0.15 -2.54
N TRP A 46 4.33 -1.38 -2.72
CA TRP A 46 3.75 -2.36 -3.62
C TRP A 46 3.05 -3.41 -2.76
N ILE A 47 1.79 -3.65 -3.06
CA ILE A 47 0.90 -4.46 -2.25
C ILE A 47 0.29 -5.53 -3.16
N GLN A 48 0.51 -6.79 -2.80
CA GLN A 48 -0.21 -7.92 -3.36
C GLN A 48 -1.59 -7.95 -2.73
N LEU A 49 -2.61 -7.58 -3.50
CA LEU A 49 -4.00 -7.70 -3.10
C LEU A 49 -4.36 -9.18 -3.02
N GLY A 50 -5.08 -9.57 -1.97
CA GLY A 50 -5.69 -10.91 -1.90
C GLY A 50 -6.71 -11.08 -3.01
N SER A 51 -6.93 -12.32 -3.46
CA SER A 51 -7.90 -12.66 -4.51
C SER A 51 -9.37 -12.46 -4.13
N GLY A 52 -9.66 -11.52 -3.21
CA GLY A 52 -10.99 -11.33 -2.61
C GLY A 52 -11.07 -10.11 -1.70
N ALA A 53 -10.66 -8.93 -2.18
CA ALA A 53 -11.03 -7.65 -1.55
C ALA A 53 -12.30 -7.08 -2.20
N ALA A 54 -13.32 -7.93 -2.30
CA ALA A 54 -14.73 -7.58 -2.51
C ALA A 54 -15.56 -8.81 -2.08
N ALA A 55 -15.68 -9.01 -0.78
CA ALA A 55 -16.68 -9.89 -0.20
C ALA A 55 -17.25 -9.16 1.04
N ASP A 56 -18.50 -8.72 0.86
CA ASP A 56 -19.42 -7.98 1.75
C ASP A 56 -19.00 -6.59 2.26
#